data_AF-A0A536KBF5-F1
#
_entry.id   AF-A0A536KBF5-F1
#
_cell.length_a   1.000
_cell.length_b   1.000
_cell.length_c   1.000
_cell.angle_alpha   90.00
_cell.angle_beta   90.00
_cell.angle_gamma   90.00
#
_symmetry.space_group_name_H-M   'P 1'
#
loop_
_entity.id
_entity.type
_entity.pdbx_description
1 polymer ?
#
loop_
_entity_poly.entity_id
_entity_poly.type
_entity_poly.pdbx_seq_one_letter_code
_entity_poly.pdbx_strand_id
1 'polypeptide(L)'
;MATVNGPNGGDSEGARGRILKVDMRCHPLSRCRGQAIVETALLLPILMLLVMGTADLGRVFYYSIAVTNAAREAARQGTYYDPTANPPANSYDDYADVLAAAQSEVPTDVTLNLPTGAPSHCLTGSPSSWRVYYPTQPNSGYVYICFDGNDSQSGPAQQTIQVNILYSFSPVTPLAGVVGADMVQVLASTTMQVQTQQ
;
A
#
# COMPACT_ATOMS: atom_id res chain seq x y z
N MET A 1 68.34 4.10 -106.26
CA MET A 1 68.33 5.56 -106.09
C MET A 1 66.94 5.98 -105.64
N ALA A 2 66.74 6.13 -104.33
CA ALA A 2 65.69 6.93 -103.70
C ALA A 2 66.06 7.07 -102.21
N THR A 3 66.37 8.29 -101.83
CA THR A 3 66.68 8.78 -100.48
C THR A 3 65.39 9.05 -99.71
N VAL A 4 65.33 8.81 -98.39
CA VAL A 4 64.59 9.66 -97.43
C VAL A 4 65.26 9.58 -96.05
N ASN A 5 65.43 10.76 -95.44
CA ASN A 5 66.04 11.10 -94.15
C ASN A 5 65.01 11.21 -93.01
N GLY A 6 65.39 10.77 -91.80
CA GLY A 6 65.12 11.36 -90.46
C GLY A 6 63.68 11.40 -89.88
N PRO A 7 63.47 11.77 -88.59
CA PRO A 7 64.43 12.03 -87.50
C PRO A 7 64.11 11.37 -86.13
N ASN A 8 65.04 11.59 -85.19
CA ASN A 8 65.00 11.38 -83.73
C ASN A 8 63.92 12.17 -82.98
N GLY A 9 63.56 11.69 -81.78
CA GLY A 9 62.87 12.41 -80.69
C GLY A 9 61.97 11.43 -79.92
N GLY A 10 62.10 11.14 -78.63
CA GLY A 10 62.54 11.96 -77.50
C GLY A 10 61.42 11.88 -76.47
N ASP A 11 61.72 11.27 -75.32
CA ASP A 11 61.11 11.40 -73.98
C ASP A 11 59.58 11.19 -73.84
N SER A 12 59.07 10.46 -72.85
CA SER A 12 59.02 10.93 -71.46
C SER A 12 58.44 9.85 -70.55
N GLU A 13 59.05 9.70 -69.37
CA GLU A 13 58.55 8.93 -68.23
C GLU A 13 57.11 9.31 -67.83
N GLY A 14 56.22 8.32 -67.79
CA GLY A 14 54.88 8.43 -67.24
C GLY A 14 54.78 7.65 -65.93
N ALA A 15 54.92 8.37 -64.81
CA ALA A 15 54.74 7.86 -63.46
C ALA A 15 53.38 7.14 -63.31
N ARG A 16 53.43 5.82 -63.08
CA ARG A 16 52.25 5.02 -62.73
C ARG A 16 51.86 5.30 -61.28
N GLY A 17 50.87 6.16 -61.09
CA GLY A 17 50.17 6.35 -59.83
C GLY A 17 49.56 5.02 -59.35
N ARG A 18 50.03 4.53 -58.20
CA ARG A 18 49.37 3.47 -57.45
C ARG A 18 48.10 4.04 -56.83
N ILE A 19 46.96 3.68 -57.41
CA ILE A 19 45.63 3.90 -56.82
C ILE A 19 45.54 2.98 -55.59
N LEU A 20 45.78 3.54 -54.41
CA LEU A 20 45.42 2.94 -53.13
C LEU A 20 43.89 2.87 -53.08
N LYS A 21 43.36 1.70 -53.41
CA LYS A 21 41.96 1.35 -53.19
C LYS A 21 41.72 1.30 -51.69
N VAL A 22 41.24 2.40 -51.13
CA VAL A 22 40.72 2.45 -49.76
C VAL A 22 39.43 1.65 -49.76
N ASP A 23 39.53 0.40 -49.32
CA ASP A 23 38.38 -0.46 -49.09
C ASP A 23 37.72 0.03 -47.80
N MET A 24 36.89 1.07 -47.94
CA MET A 24 36.07 1.59 -46.86
C MET A 24 34.97 0.56 -46.61
N ARG A 25 35.28 -0.43 -45.76
CA ARG A 25 34.27 -1.30 -45.15
C ARG A 25 33.33 -0.40 -44.36
N CYS A 26 32.22 -0.02 -44.98
CA CYS A 26 31.05 0.45 -44.25
C CYS A 26 30.58 -0.71 -43.37
N HIS A 27 30.92 -0.65 -42.08
CA HIS A 27 30.19 -1.42 -41.08
C HIS A 27 28.73 -0.97 -41.17
N PRO A 28 27.75 -1.88 -41.36
CA PRO A 28 26.36 -1.52 -41.20
C PRO A 28 26.19 -1.16 -39.73
N LEU A 29 26.26 0.13 -39.42
CA LEU A 29 25.67 0.73 -38.24
C LEU A 29 24.15 0.62 -38.44
N SER A 30 23.65 -0.61 -38.39
CA SER A 30 22.25 -0.90 -38.18
C SER A 30 21.95 -0.44 -36.76
N ARG A 31 21.70 0.86 -36.65
CA ARG A 31 21.28 1.48 -35.41
C ARG A 31 19.88 0.95 -35.16
N CYS A 32 19.78 -0.03 -34.28
CA CYS A 32 18.56 -0.72 -33.89
C CYS A 32 17.48 0.29 -33.44
N ARG A 33 16.68 0.79 -34.38
CA ARG A 33 15.43 1.50 -34.10
C ARG A 33 14.43 0.46 -33.60
N GLY A 34 14.48 0.16 -32.30
CA GLY A 34 13.60 -0.81 -31.66
C GLY A 34 14.23 -1.61 -30.52
N GLN A 35 15.56 -1.70 -30.44
CA GLN A 35 16.22 -2.46 -29.36
C GLN A 35 15.88 -1.90 -27.98
N ALA A 36 15.91 -0.58 -27.82
CA ALA A 36 15.52 0.06 -26.55
C ALA A 36 14.05 -0.20 -26.18
N ILE A 37 13.16 -0.34 -27.16
CA ILE A 37 11.73 -0.66 -26.92
C ILE A 37 11.60 -2.10 -26.43
N VAL A 38 12.37 -3.04 -27.01
CA VAL A 38 12.38 -4.45 -26.59
C VAL A 38 12.99 -4.62 -25.19
N GLU A 39 14.12 -3.95 -24.91
CA GLU A 39 14.76 -3.96 -23.60
C GLU A 39 13.83 -3.39 -22.52
N THR A 40 13.14 -2.29 -22.82
CA THR A 40 12.15 -1.70 -21.90
C THR A 40 10.94 -2.62 -21.71
N ALA A 41 10.43 -3.24 -22.78
CA ALA A 41 9.29 -4.16 -22.70
C ALA A 41 9.60 -5.40 -21.83
N LEU A 42 10.85 -5.87 -21.82
CA LEU A 42 11.29 -6.98 -20.96
C LEU A 42 11.44 -6.58 -19.48
N LEU A 43 11.84 -5.34 -19.21
CA LEU A 43 11.97 -4.82 -17.83
C LEU A 43 10.66 -4.31 -17.24
N LEU A 44 9.73 -3.85 -18.08
CA LEU A 44 8.43 -3.31 -17.70
C LEU A 44 7.65 -4.20 -16.73
N PRO A 45 7.51 -5.53 -16.91
CA PRO A 45 6.78 -6.35 -15.95
C PRO A 45 7.40 -6.36 -14.54
N ILE A 46 8.74 -6.36 -14.44
CA ILE A 46 9.45 -6.31 -13.15
C ILE A 46 9.26 -4.94 -12.49
N LEU A 47 9.38 -3.87 -13.28
CA LEU A 47 9.17 -2.51 -12.80
C LEU A 47 7.73 -2.30 -12.32
N MET A 48 6.75 -2.80 -13.09
CA MET A 48 5.34 -2.77 -12.69
C MET A 48 5.12 -3.52 -11.38
N LEU A 49 5.69 -4.71 -11.20
CA LEU A 49 5.60 -5.48 -9.97
C LEU A 49 6.15 -4.68 -8.78
N LEU A 50 7.30 -4.01 -8.95
CA LEU A 50 7.92 -3.21 -7.90
C LEU A 50 7.07 -1.99 -7.52
N VAL A 51 6.50 -1.30 -8.51
CA VAL A 51 5.60 -0.15 -8.27
C VAL A 51 4.32 -0.60 -7.57
N MET A 52 3.71 -1.69 -8.06
CA MET A 52 2.51 -2.28 -7.49
C MET A 52 2.73 -2.76 -6.05
N GLY A 53 3.83 -3.47 -5.79
CA GLY A 53 4.17 -3.95 -4.45
C GLY A 53 4.41 -2.80 -3.46
N THR A 54 5.12 -1.75 -3.87
CA THR A 54 5.33 -0.58 -3.01
C THR A 54 4.06 0.23 -2.78
N ALA A 55 3.17 0.32 -3.77
CA ALA A 55 1.86 0.96 -3.62
C ALA A 55 0.97 0.23 -2.60
N ASP A 56 0.89 -1.10 -2.65
CA ASP A 56 0.10 -1.86 -1.67
C ASP A 56 0.68 -1.74 -0.26
N LEU A 57 2.01 -1.75 -0.10
CA LEU A 57 2.64 -1.49 1.20
C LEU A 57 2.26 -0.10 1.74
N GLY A 58 2.31 0.93 0.90
CA GLY A 58 1.89 2.28 1.28
C GLY A 58 0.43 2.33 1.74
N ARG A 59 -0.46 1.58 1.06
CA ARG A 59 -1.87 1.46 1.45
C ARG A 59 -2.05 0.76 2.79
N VAL A 60 -1.36 -0.35 3.04
CA VAL A 60 -1.43 -1.04 4.34
C VAL A 60 -1.09 -0.08 5.49
N PHE A 61 -0.03 0.72 5.36
CA PHE A 61 0.33 1.71 6.36
C PHE A 61 -0.69 2.85 6.48
N TYR A 62 -1.24 3.31 5.36
CA TYR A 62 -2.29 4.33 5.38
C TYR A 62 -3.52 3.88 6.18
N TYR A 63 -4.04 2.67 5.90
CA TYR A 63 -5.19 2.14 6.63
C TYR A 63 -4.86 1.79 8.09
N SER A 64 -3.65 1.30 8.39
CA SER A 64 -3.29 1.00 9.78
C SER A 64 -3.26 2.25 10.66
N ILE A 65 -2.81 3.38 10.10
CA ILE A 65 -2.87 4.69 10.77
C ILE A 65 -4.32 5.14 10.94
N ALA A 66 -5.13 5.06 9.87
CA ALA A 66 -6.55 5.44 9.93
C ALA A 66 -7.31 4.64 10.99
N VAL A 67 -7.14 3.31 11.03
CA VAL A 67 -7.76 2.42 12.02
C VAL A 67 -7.23 2.70 13.44
N THR A 68 -5.96 3.07 13.59
CA THR A 68 -5.41 3.48 14.90
C THR A 68 -6.02 4.78 15.40
N ASN A 69 -6.22 5.76 14.50
CA ASN A 69 -6.89 7.01 14.84
C ASN A 69 -8.37 6.77 15.17
N ALA A 70 -9.05 5.91 14.40
CA ALA A 70 -10.42 5.48 14.67
C ALA A 70 -10.58 4.86 16.06
N ALA A 71 -9.66 3.99 16.48
CA ALA A 71 -9.69 3.41 17.82
C ALA A 71 -9.55 4.47 18.93
N ARG A 72 -8.74 5.50 18.68
CA ARG A 72 -8.55 6.61 19.63
C ARG A 72 -9.78 7.50 19.72
N GLU A 73 -10.38 7.82 18.59
CA GLU A 73 -11.60 8.66 18.57
C GLU A 73 -12.79 7.93 19.18
N ALA A 74 -12.95 6.64 18.90
CA ALA A 74 -13.93 5.79 19.57
C ALA A 74 -13.71 5.75 21.10
N ALA A 75 -12.47 5.53 21.55
CA ALA A 75 -12.17 5.55 22.98
C ALA A 75 -12.48 6.92 23.60
N ARG A 76 -12.18 8.02 22.89
CA ARG A 76 -12.47 9.38 23.33
C ARG A 76 -13.97 9.61 23.51
N GLN A 77 -14.80 9.16 22.56
CA GLN A 77 -16.26 9.26 22.68
C GLN A 77 -16.78 8.49 23.89
N GLY A 78 -16.30 7.26 24.10
CA GLY A 78 -16.71 6.49 25.25
C GLY A 78 -16.31 7.14 26.59
N THR A 79 -15.16 7.83 26.63
CA THR A 79 -14.69 8.49 27.88
C THR A 79 -15.38 9.80 28.19
N TYR A 80 -16.28 10.27 27.32
CA TYR A 80 -17.06 11.47 27.59
C TYR A 80 -17.81 11.31 28.91
N TYR A 81 -17.82 12.36 29.73
CA TYR A 81 -18.47 12.33 31.03
C TYR A 81 -19.20 13.65 31.24
N ASP A 82 -20.53 13.58 31.37
CA ASP A 82 -21.36 14.72 31.71
C ASP A 82 -21.66 14.71 33.22
N PRO A 83 -21.02 15.60 34.00
CA PRO A 83 -21.29 15.71 35.44
C PRO A 83 -22.65 16.34 35.75
N THR A 84 -23.33 16.93 34.75
CA THR A 84 -24.63 17.60 34.91
C THR A 84 -25.82 16.69 34.61
N ALA A 85 -25.58 15.55 33.97
CA ALA A 85 -26.56 14.49 33.82
C ALA A 85 -26.96 13.93 35.20
N ASN A 86 -28.21 13.46 35.34
CA ASN A 86 -28.72 12.86 36.58
C ASN A 86 -29.32 11.47 36.29
N PRO A 87 -28.60 10.37 36.59
CA PRO A 87 -27.27 10.33 37.20
C PRO A 87 -26.15 10.84 36.26
N PRO A 88 -24.98 11.26 36.79
CA PRO A 88 -23.82 11.61 35.97
C PRO A 88 -23.47 10.45 35.04
N ALA A 89 -23.41 10.72 33.75
CA ALA A 89 -23.32 9.69 32.74
C ALA A 89 -22.66 10.21 31.46
N ASN A 90 -22.33 9.29 30.58
CA ASN A 90 -22.03 9.60 29.20
C ASN A 90 -23.32 9.41 28.38
N SER A 91 -23.75 10.41 27.62
CA SER A 91 -24.91 10.27 26.71
C SER A 91 -24.56 9.62 25.36
N TYR A 92 -23.28 9.34 25.14
CA TYR A 92 -22.70 8.70 23.96
C TYR A 92 -21.99 7.39 24.33
N ASP A 93 -22.45 6.71 25.39
CA ASP A 93 -21.89 5.43 25.82
C ASP A 93 -22.37 4.26 24.96
N ASP A 94 -23.38 4.42 24.10
CA ASP A 94 -23.85 3.35 23.24
C ASP A 94 -22.77 2.89 22.25
N TYR A 95 -22.67 1.57 22.09
CA TYR A 95 -21.76 0.94 21.12
C TYR A 95 -21.92 1.49 19.70
N ALA A 96 -23.13 1.90 19.31
CA ALA A 96 -23.41 2.47 18.00
C ALA A 96 -22.78 3.87 17.82
N ASP A 97 -22.80 4.71 18.84
CA ASP A 97 -22.20 6.05 18.80
C ASP A 97 -20.68 5.98 18.79
N VAL A 98 -20.11 5.08 19.62
CA VAL A 98 -18.68 4.80 19.63
C VAL A 98 -18.21 4.23 18.28
N LEU A 99 -19.00 3.33 17.68
CA LEU A 99 -18.73 2.83 16.33
C LEU A 99 -18.81 3.94 15.28
N ALA A 100 -19.82 4.81 15.35
CA ALA A 100 -19.99 5.91 14.40
C ALA A 100 -18.78 6.85 14.40
N ALA A 101 -18.20 7.09 15.57
CA ALA A 101 -16.99 7.89 15.72
C ALA A 101 -15.72 7.18 15.24
N ALA A 102 -15.61 5.85 15.41
CA ALA A 102 -14.57 5.10 14.70
C ALA A 102 -14.73 5.21 13.18
N GLN A 103 -15.97 5.11 12.70
CA GLN A 103 -16.29 5.09 11.28
C GLN A 103 -16.03 6.46 10.60
N SER A 104 -16.08 7.57 11.32
CA SER A 104 -15.74 8.90 10.78
C SER A 104 -14.25 9.11 10.55
N GLU A 105 -13.38 8.34 11.21
CA GLU A 105 -11.93 8.45 11.09
C GLU A 105 -11.34 7.55 9.99
N VAL A 106 -12.12 6.58 9.50
CA VAL A 106 -11.71 5.70 8.40
C VAL A 106 -12.25 6.20 7.06
N PRO A 107 -11.54 5.94 5.96
CA PRO A 107 -12.02 6.30 4.63
C PRO A 107 -13.27 5.48 4.22
N THR A 108 -14.03 5.98 3.26
CA THR A 108 -15.35 5.43 2.88
C THR A 108 -15.32 4.02 2.27
N ASP A 109 -14.16 3.55 1.86
CA ASP A 109 -13.95 2.19 1.35
C ASP A 109 -13.69 1.16 2.47
N VAL A 110 -13.60 1.60 3.72
CA VAL A 110 -13.51 0.76 4.91
C VAL A 110 -14.85 0.71 5.62
N THR A 111 -15.32 -0.51 5.90
CA THR A 111 -16.54 -0.72 6.70
C THR A 111 -16.16 -1.29 8.06
N LEU A 112 -16.44 -0.54 9.12
CA LEU A 112 -16.37 -1.01 10.50
C LEU A 112 -17.75 -1.42 10.98
N ASN A 113 -17.84 -2.58 11.62
CA ASN A 113 -19.07 -3.09 12.19
C ASN A 113 -18.84 -3.56 13.62
N LEU A 114 -19.92 -3.64 14.39
CA LEU A 114 -19.93 -4.37 15.65
C LEU A 114 -19.99 -5.89 15.39
N PRO A 115 -19.33 -6.71 16.22
CA PRO A 115 -19.40 -8.15 16.08
C PRO A 115 -20.81 -8.66 16.43
N THR A 116 -21.34 -9.58 15.63
CA THR A 116 -22.66 -10.19 15.86
C THR A 116 -22.59 -11.57 16.52
N GLY A 117 -21.38 -12.08 16.78
CA GLY A 117 -21.13 -13.36 17.44
C GLY A 117 -20.21 -13.19 18.64
N ALA A 118 -20.16 -14.19 19.53
CA ALA A 118 -19.36 -14.09 20.76
C ALA A 118 -17.84 -14.05 20.47
N PRO A 119 -17.06 -13.20 21.17
CA PRO A 119 -17.52 -12.17 22.11
C PRO A 119 -18.18 -10.99 21.38
N SER A 120 -19.29 -10.48 21.91
CA SER A 120 -20.15 -9.53 21.19
C SER A 120 -19.62 -8.09 21.21
N HIS A 121 -18.88 -7.71 22.26
CA HIS A 121 -18.46 -6.32 22.43
C HIS A 121 -17.04 -6.19 22.96
N CYS A 122 -16.57 -7.01 23.90
CA CYS A 122 -15.25 -6.92 24.49
C CYS A 122 -14.39 -8.15 24.20
N LEU A 123 -13.26 -7.90 23.54
CA LEU A 123 -12.20 -8.88 23.43
C LEU A 123 -11.34 -8.88 24.69
N THR A 124 -11.48 -9.93 25.48
CA THR A 124 -10.58 -10.21 26.60
C THR A 124 -9.47 -11.18 26.15
N GLY A 125 -8.37 -11.20 26.90
CA GLY A 125 -7.20 -12.06 26.62
C GLY A 125 -6.13 -11.40 25.77
N SER A 126 -5.18 -12.19 25.28
CA SER A 126 -4.02 -11.70 24.55
C SER A 126 -4.29 -11.58 23.04
N PRO A 127 -3.66 -10.63 22.33
CA PRO A 127 -3.80 -10.48 20.87
C PRO A 127 -3.58 -11.75 20.05
N SER A 128 -2.76 -12.67 20.54
CA SER A 128 -2.47 -13.96 19.90
C SER A 128 -3.68 -14.89 19.77
N SER A 129 -4.72 -14.75 20.62
CA SER A 129 -5.93 -15.58 20.54
C SER A 129 -6.99 -15.01 19.60
N TRP A 130 -6.86 -13.76 19.16
CA TRP A 130 -7.92 -13.06 18.43
C TRP A 130 -7.96 -13.35 16.93
N ARG A 131 -7.07 -14.23 16.43
CA ARG A 131 -6.91 -14.51 15.01
C ARG A 131 -8.18 -15.03 14.31
N VAL A 132 -9.10 -15.63 15.07
CA VAL A 132 -10.39 -16.17 14.57
C VAL A 132 -11.46 -15.08 14.44
N TYR A 133 -11.27 -13.94 15.11
CA TYR A 133 -12.25 -12.85 15.17
C TYR A 133 -12.04 -11.78 14.10
N TYR A 134 -11.04 -11.95 13.23
CA TYR A 134 -10.89 -11.06 12.07
C TYR A 134 -12.04 -11.28 11.07
N PRO A 135 -12.53 -10.22 10.43
CA PRO A 135 -13.53 -10.38 9.39
C PRO A 135 -12.95 -11.09 8.17
N THR A 136 -13.80 -11.87 7.51
CA THR A 136 -13.46 -12.62 6.29
C THR A 136 -13.70 -11.80 5.02
N GLN A 137 -14.33 -10.64 5.14
CA GLN A 137 -14.63 -9.74 4.01
C GLN A 137 -13.46 -8.76 3.80
N PRO A 138 -13.16 -8.38 2.54
CA PRO A 138 -12.09 -7.45 2.23
C PRO A 138 -12.42 -6.03 2.72
N ASN A 139 -11.39 -5.32 3.18
CA ASN A 139 -11.46 -3.93 3.66
C ASN A 139 -12.58 -3.70 4.71
N SER A 140 -12.77 -4.69 5.56
CA SER A 140 -13.75 -4.64 6.65
C SER A 140 -13.08 -4.81 8.00
N GLY A 141 -13.69 -4.26 9.05
CA GLY A 141 -13.18 -4.35 10.41
C GLY A 141 -14.28 -4.61 11.44
N TYR A 142 -13.93 -5.30 12.51
CA TYR A 142 -14.77 -5.41 13.70
C TYR A 142 -14.21 -4.54 14.83
N VAL A 143 -15.10 -3.77 15.45
CA VAL A 143 -14.77 -2.88 16.57
C VAL A 143 -15.28 -3.50 17.86
N TYR A 144 -14.34 -3.78 18.76
CA TYR A 144 -14.61 -4.31 20.09
C TYR A 144 -14.35 -3.21 21.11
N ILE A 145 -15.34 -2.93 21.94
CA ILE A 145 -15.36 -1.87 22.93
C ILE A 145 -15.59 -2.53 24.29
N CYS A 146 -14.62 -2.39 25.18
CA CYS A 146 -14.66 -2.86 26.55
C CYS A 146 -14.88 -1.67 27.48
N PHE A 147 -16.03 -1.66 28.17
CA PHE A 147 -16.30 -0.71 29.25
C PHE A 147 -15.87 -1.36 30.56
N ASP A 148 -14.86 -0.78 31.22
CA ASP A 148 -14.29 -1.29 32.48
C ASP A 148 -13.88 -2.78 32.42
N GLY A 149 -13.45 -3.23 31.23
CA GLY A 149 -13.02 -4.61 30.98
C GLY A 149 -14.16 -5.63 30.80
N ASN A 150 -15.42 -5.18 30.67
CA ASN A 150 -16.58 -6.04 30.54
C ASN A 150 -17.13 -6.10 29.10
N ASP A 151 -17.69 -7.25 28.73
CA ASP A 151 -18.33 -7.56 27.43
C ASP A 151 -19.79 -7.11 27.34
N SER A 152 -20.29 -6.43 28.36
CA SER A 152 -21.63 -5.86 28.38
C SER A 152 -21.58 -4.52 29.08
N GLN A 153 -22.19 -3.54 28.46
CA GLN A 153 -22.37 -2.21 29.02
C GLN A 153 -23.60 -2.24 29.93
N SER A 154 -23.39 -2.16 31.25
CA SER A 154 -24.47 -1.94 32.23
C SER A 154 -24.67 -0.45 32.55
N GLY A 155 -23.84 0.41 31.97
CA GLY A 155 -23.82 1.86 32.13
C GLY A 155 -22.53 2.46 31.56
N PRO A 156 -22.32 3.77 31.72
CA PRO A 156 -21.12 4.45 31.24
C PRO A 156 -19.87 3.92 31.95
N ALA A 157 -18.74 3.85 31.25
CA ALA A 157 -17.48 3.45 31.90
C ALA A 157 -17.11 4.45 33.00
N GLN A 158 -16.57 3.93 34.10
CA GLN A 158 -16.14 4.74 35.24
C GLN A 158 -14.62 4.79 35.39
N GLN A 159 -13.91 3.77 34.90
CA GLN A 159 -12.46 3.67 35.03
C GLN A 159 -11.80 3.74 33.68
N THR A 160 -12.15 2.82 32.78
CA THR A 160 -11.43 2.62 31.52
C THR A 160 -12.32 2.26 30.37
N ILE A 161 -11.93 2.74 29.20
CA ILE A 161 -12.46 2.25 27.94
C ILE A 161 -11.31 1.72 27.11
N GLN A 162 -11.46 0.49 26.66
CA GLN A 162 -10.56 -0.14 25.74
C GLN A 162 -11.28 -0.40 24.42
N VAL A 163 -10.69 0.07 23.32
CA VAL A 163 -11.18 -0.17 21.97
C VAL A 163 -10.13 -0.98 21.21
N ASN A 164 -10.55 -2.13 20.69
CA ASN A 164 -9.75 -2.99 19.83
C ASN A 164 -10.43 -3.06 18.45
N ILE A 165 -9.72 -2.70 17.40
CA ILE A 165 -10.22 -2.82 16.02
C ILE A 165 -9.42 -3.88 15.30
N LEU A 166 -10.11 -4.91 14.81
CA LEU A 166 -9.56 -5.97 13.99
C LEU A 166 -9.94 -5.70 12.55
N TYR A 167 -8.96 -5.33 11.72
CA TYR A 167 -9.17 -4.94 10.34
C TYR A 167 -8.52 -5.93 9.37
N SER A 168 -9.25 -6.31 8.32
CA SER A 168 -8.76 -7.16 7.23
C SER A 168 -8.57 -6.33 5.96
N PHE A 169 -7.32 -6.01 5.64
CA PHE A 169 -6.96 -5.30 4.42
C PHE A 169 -6.80 -6.27 3.25
N SER A 170 -7.33 -5.92 2.07
CA SER A 170 -7.09 -6.69 0.84
C SER A 170 -6.22 -5.88 -0.14
N PRO A 171 -5.02 -6.36 -0.50
CA PRO A 171 -4.17 -5.71 -1.49
C PRO A 171 -4.86 -5.64 -2.86
N VAL A 172 -4.55 -4.62 -3.66
CA VAL A 172 -5.09 -4.54 -5.04
C VAL A 172 -4.27 -5.36 -6.01
N THR A 173 -3.03 -5.71 -5.65
CA THR A 173 -2.19 -6.51 -6.52
C THR A 173 -2.61 -7.98 -6.51
N PRO A 174 -2.96 -8.56 -7.68
CA PRO A 174 -3.43 -9.94 -7.77
C PRO A 174 -2.35 -10.97 -7.40
N LEU A 175 -1.07 -10.57 -7.45
CA LEU A 175 0.06 -11.40 -7.04
C LEU A 175 0.06 -11.71 -5.53
N ALA A 176 -0.57 -10.87 -4.71
CA ALA A 176 -0.71 -11.14 -3.29
C ALA A 176 -1.41 -12.48 -3.04
N GLY A 177 -2.42 -12.82 -3.85
CA GLY A 177 -3.10 -14.12 -3.77
C GLY A 177 -2.28 -15.31 -4.21
N VAL A 178 -1.32 -15.11 -5.11
CA VAL A 178 -0.40 -16.18 -5.54
C VAL A 178 0.53 -16.62 -4.40
N VAL A 179 0.83 -15.70 -3.47
CA VAL A 179 1.70 -15.95 -2.29
C VAL A 179 0.86 -16.27 -1.03
N GLY A 180 -0.47 -16.34 -1.15
CA GLY A 180 -1.37 -16.57 -0.01
C GLY A 180 -1.49 -15.36 0.93
N ALA A 181 -1.16 -14.16 0.44
CA ALA A 181 -1.27 -12.88 1.14
C ALA A 181 -2.51 -12.09 0.67
N ASP A 182 -3.60 -12.79 0.33
CA ASP A 182 -4.87 -12.19 -0.11
C ASP A 182 -5.44 -11.18 0.89
N MET A 183 -5.15 -11.40 2.18
CA MET A 183 -5.64 -10.59 3.28
C MET A 183 -4.51 -10.32 4.29
N VAL A 184 -4.34 -9.06 4.67
CA VAL A 184 -3.42 -8.63 5.73
C VAL A 184 -4.23 -8.20 6.94
N GLN A 185 -3.98 -8.85 8.07
CA GLN A 185 -4.64 -8.56 9.34
C GLN A 185 -3.92 -7.44 10.08
N VAL A 186 -4.67 -6.42 10.50
CA VAL A 186 -4.19 -5.26 11.25
C VAL A 186 -4.98 -5.16 12.55
N LEU A 187 -4.26 -5.03 13.66
CA LEU A 187 -4.83 -4.77 14.98
C LEU A 187 -4.49 -3.34 15.40
N ALA A 188 -5.51 -2.57 15.76
CA ALA A 188 -5.35 -1.36 16.55
C ALA A 188 -5.94 -1.58 17.93
N SER A 189 -5.23 -1.16 18.97
CA SER A 189 -5.71 -1.22 20.36
C SER A 189 -5.43 0.11 21.04
N THR A 190 -6.44 0.67 21.68
CA THR A 190 -6.32 1.89 22.47
C THR A 190 -7.04 1.69 23.79
N THR A 191 -6.45 2.20 24.87
CA THR A 191 -7.10 2.27 26.18
C THR A 191 -7.05 3.72 26.67
N MET A 192 -8.14 4.19 27.25
CA MET A 192 -8.23 5.53 27.85
C MET A 192 -8.88 5.43 29.23
N GLN A 193 -8.45 6.29 30.14
CA GLN A 193 -9.04 6.42 31.48
C GLN A 193 -10.17 7.45 31.41
N VAL A 194 -11.30 7.14 32.05
CA VAL A 194 -12.41 8.08 32.19
C VAL A 194 -12.04 9.11 33.24
N GLN A 195 -12.06 10.40 32.88
CA GLN A 195 -11.79 11.47 33.84
C GLN A 195 -13.03 11.69 34.71
N THR A 196 -13.10 10.96 35.82
CA THR A 196 -14.01 11.34 36.91
C THR A 196 -13.46 12.61 37.56
N GLN A 197 -14.19 13.71 37.46
CA GLN A 197 -13.88 14.94 38.20
C GLN A 197 -13.96 14.59 39.70
N GLN A 198 -12.81 14.51 40.37
CA GLN A 198 -12.73 14.47 41.84
C GLN A 198 -13.00 15.84 42.43
#